data_AF-D6PCV1-F1
#
_entry.id   AF-D6PCV1-F1
#
_cell.length_a   1.000
_cell.length_b   1.000
_cell.length_c   1.000
_cell.angle_alpha   90.00
_cell.angle_beta   90.00
_cell.angle_gamma   90.00
#
_symmetry.space_group_name_H-M   'P 1'
#
loop_
_entity.id
_entity.type
_entity.pdbx_description
1 polymer ?
#
loop_
_entity_poly.entity_id
_entity_poly.type
_entity_poly.pdbx_seq_one_letter_code
_entity_poly.pdbx_strand_id
1 'polypeptide(L)'
;MNDSVKKILLILIVFFIAGCASTALAITGGKIISHEFKIYHFSDEDYLDIFNLKNGERITKYCTNHEEQVEVRKIRTHHDGVDRTIWIVDIVETVEQK
;
A
#
# COMPACT_ATOMS: atom_id res chain seq x y z
N MET A 1 25.96 21.84 19.43
CA MET A 1 24.61 21.46 19.92
C MET A 1 24.71 21.20 21.41
N ASN A 2 23.95 21.95 22.23
CA ASN A 2 24.00 21.79 23.69
C ASN A 2 23.33 20.47 24.13
N ASP A 3 23.68 19.98 25.31
CA ASP A 3 23.22 18.66 25.78
C ASP A 3 21.70 18.61 25.96
N SER A 4 21.05 19.73 26.27
CA SER A 4 19.59 19.83 26.36
C SER A 4 18.92 19.60 25.01
N VAL A 5 19.44 20.19 23.93
CA VAL A 5 18.93 20.02 22.56
C VAL A 5 19.19 18.60 22.06
N LYS A 6 20.33 17.99 22.41
CA LYS A 6 20.59 16.57 22.10
C LYS A 6 19.56 15.64 22.76
N LYS A 7 19.24 15.89 24.04
CA LYS A 7 18.23 15.11 24.79
C LYS A 7 16.83 15.27 24.19
N ILE A 8 16.44 16.49 23.84
CA ILE A 8 15.16 16.76 23.17
C ILE A 8 15.10 16.03 21.82
N LEU A 9 16.16 16.09 21.02
CA LEU A 9 16.23 15.39 19.74
C LEU A 9 16.12 13.86 19.89
N LEU A 10 16.81 13.28 20.88
CA LEU A 10 16.71 11.84 21.16
C LEU A 10 15.30 11.43 21.59
N ILE A 11 14.63 12.24 22.40
CA ILE A 11 13.24 12.00 22.80
C ILE A 11 12.32 12.00 21.59
N LEU A 12 12.45 12.99 20.68
CA LEU A 12 11.65 13.06 19.46
C LEU A 12 11.86 11.85 18.54
N ILE A 13 13.10 11.38 18.40
CA ILE A 13 13.42 10.18 17.62
C ILE A 13 12.76 8.93 18.23
N VAL A 14 12.82 8.77 19.56
CA VAL A 14 12.20 7.63 20.25
C VAL A 14 10.68 7.64 20.10
N PHE A 15 10.03 8.81 20.24
CA PHE A 15 8.60 8.95 20.01
C PHE A 15 8.21 8.66 18.56
N PHE A 16 9.01 9.11 17.59
CA PHE A 16 8.78 8.85 16.17
C PHE A 16 8.86 7.34 15.86
N ILE A 17 9.88 6.64 16.37
CA ILE A 17 10.03 5.19 16.19
C ILE A 17 8.88 4.42 16.86
N ALA A 18 8.49 4.78 18.10
CA ALA A 18 7.37 4.15 18.80
C ALA A 18 6.02 4.38 18.10
N GLY A 19 5.80 5.58 17.53
CA GLY A 19 4.64 5.89 16.71
C GLY A 19 4.61 5.11 15.39
N CYS A 20 5.76 4.92 14.74
CA CYS A 20 5.83 4.16 13.48
C CYS A 20 5.43 2.68 13.67
N ALA A 21 5.75 2.07 14.82
CA ALA A 21 5.42 0.66 15.10
C ALA A 21 3.91 0.37 15.12
N SER A 22 3.06 1.34 15.52
CA SER A 22 1.61 1.19 15.52
C SER A 22 0.99 1.44 14.14
N THR A 23 1.62 2.28 13.30
CA THR A 23 1.16 2.50 11.92
C THR A 23 1.47 1.34 10.98
N ALA A 24 2.50 0.53 11.25
CA ALA A 24 2.84 -0.62 10.41
C ALA A 24 1.71 -1.67 10.37
N LEU A 25 0.97 -1.84 11.47
CA LEU A 25 -0.18 -2.74 11.55
C LEU A 25 -1.47 -2.14 10.94
N ALA A 26 -1.53 -0.80 10.82
CA ALA A 26 -2.66 -0.08 10.24
C ALA A 26 -2.63 -0.01 8.70
N ILE A 27 -1.51 -0.39 8.06
CA ILE A 27 -1.36 -0.38 6.60
C ILE A 27 -2.08 -1.59 5.95
N THR A 28 -2.42 -2.63 6.71
CA THR A 28 -3.12 -3.82 6.18
C THR A 28 -4.66 -3.70 6.18
N GLY A 29 -5.22 -2.55 6.56
CA GLY A 29 -6.68 -2.31 6.61
C GLY A 29 -7.28 -1.89 5.27
N GLY A 30 -7.10 -2.71 4.24
CA GLY A 30 -7.72 -2.47 2.93
C GLY A 30 -6.92 -1.60 1.96
N LYS A 31 -5.69 -1.17 2.31
CA LYS A 31 -4.91 -0.24 1.48
C LYS A 31 -3.75 -0.92 0.75
N ILE A 32 -3.53 -0.55 -0.51
CA ILE A 32 -2.31 -0.87 -1.26
C ILE A 32 -1.69 0.42 -1.82
N ILE A 33 -0.37 0.37 -2.06
CA ILE A 33 0.37 1.43 -2.74
C ILE A 33 0.74 0.92 -4.13
N SER A 34 0.33 1.64 -5.17
CA SER A 34 0.61 1.25 -6.55
C SER A 34 2.03 1.61 -6.99
N HIS A 35 2.43 1.10 -8.16
CA HIS A 35 3.68 1.44 -8.82
C HIS A 35 3.85 2.94 -9.14
N GLU A 36 2.75 3.70 -9.18
CA GLU A 36 2.75 5.16 -9.35
C GLU A 36 2.75 5.92 -8.01
N PHE A 37 2.97 5.22 -6.89
CA PHE A 37 2.90 5.78 -5.53
C PHE A 37 1.52 6.33 -5.14
N LYS A 38 0.45 5.92 -5.82
CA LYS A 38 -0.94 6.22 -5.45
C LYS A 38 -1.45 5.22 -4.42
N ILE A 39 -2.32 5.67 -3.52
CA ILE A 39 -2.91 4.84 -2.46
C ILE A 39 -4.32 4.45 -2.87
N TYR A 40 -4.59 3.15 -2.93
CA TYR A 40 -5.91 2.60 -3.21
C TYR A 40 -6.46 1.93 -1.97
N HIS A 41 -7.72 2.21 -1.65
CA HIS A 41 -8.46 1.56 -0.56
C HIS A 41 -9.50 0.60 -1.16
N PHE A 42 -9.64 -0.57 -0.57
CA PHE A 42 -10.61 -1.60 -0.90
C PHE A 42 -11.36 -2.03 0.36
N SER A 43 -12.48 -2.73 0.22
CA SER A 43 -13.09 -3.44 1.35
C SER A 43 -12.12 -4.48 1.92
N ASP A 44 -12.33 -4.92 3.16
CA ASP A 44 -11.46 -5.94 3.78
C ASP A 44 -11.47 -7.25 2.97
N GLU A 45 -12.62 -7.64 2.42
CA GLU A 45 -12.78 -8.82 1.57
C GLU A 45 -12.02 -8.67 0.23
N ASP A 46 -12.23 -7.56 -0.47
CA ASP A 46 -11.56 -7.30 -1.75
C ASP A 46 -10.05 -7.16 -1.59
N TYR A 47 -9.60 -6.55 -0.48
CA TYR A 47 -8.19 -6.46 -0.14
C TYR A 47 -7.58 -7.84 0.08
N LEU A 48 -8.28 -8.74 0.76
CA LEU A 48 -7.80 -10.10 0.98
C LEU A 48 -7.64 -10.85 -0.35
N ASP A 49 -8.58 -10.69 -1.27
CA ASP A 49 -8.48 -11.24 -2.63
C ASP A 49 -7.26 -10.69 -3.38
N ILE A 50 -7.06 -9.37 -3.35
CA ILE A 50 -5.90 -8.71 -3.97
C ILE A 50 -4.58 -9.22 -3.34
N PHE A 51 -4.52 -9.26 -2.01
CA PHE A 51 -3.33 -9.70 -1.28
C PHE A 51 -2.94 -11.14 -1.64
N ASN A 52 -3.93 -12.01 -1.84
CA ASN A 52 -3.74 -13.43 -2.14
C ASN A 52 -3.48 -13.75 -3.61
N LEU A 53 -3.51 -12.76 -4.52
CA LEU A 53 -3.15 -12.97 -5.92
C LEU A 53 -1.80 -13.69 -6.07
N LYS A 54 -1.71 -14.58 -7.06
CA LYS A 54 -0.42 -15.13 -7.49
C LYS A 54 0.33 -14.10 -8.33
N ASN A 55 1.62 -14.35 -8.54
CA ASN A 55 2.45 -13.48 -9.36
C ASN A 55 1.93 -13.42 -10.80
N GLY A 56 1.74 -12.21 -11.32
CA GLY A 56 1.23 -11.94 -12.67
C GLY A 56 -0.30 -11.97 -12.81
N GLU A 57 -1.02 -12.45 -11.80
CA GLU A 57 -2.49 -12.47 -11.82
C GLU A 57 -3.08 -11.07 -11.63
N ARG A 58 -4.29 -10.90 -12.17
CA ARG A 58 -5.07 -9.66 -12.18
C ARG A 58 -6.44 -9.91 -11.55
N ILE A 59 -7.00 -8.89 -10.93
CA ILE A 59 -8.38 -8.88 -10.47
C ILE A 59 -8.96 -7.48 -10.61
N THR A 60 -10.23 -7.39 -11.03
CA THR A 60 -10.95 -6.12 -11.04
C THR A 60 -11.71 -5.97 -9.74
N LYS A 61 -11.48 -4.88 -9.02
CA LYS A 61 -12.13 -4.57 -7.74
C LYS A 61 -12.55 -3.11 -7.71
N TYR A 62 -13.54 -2.80 -6.88
CA TYR A 62 -13.96 -1.43 -6.65
C TYR A 62 -13.05 -0.76 -5.63
N CYS A 63 -12.40 0.34 -6.01
CA CYS A 63 -11.65 1.15 -5.07
C CYS A 63 -12.61 2.06 -4.31
N THR A 64 -12.68 1.90 -2.99
CA THR A 64 -13.59 2.67 -2.13
C THR A 64 -13.17 4.12 -1.94
N ASN A 65 -11.88 4.46 -2.13
CA ASN A 65 -11.39 5.84 -2.01
C ASN A 65 -11.65 6.65 -3.28
N HIS A 66 -11.40 6.05 -4.45
CA HIS A 66 -11.57 6.74 -5.74
C HIS A 66 -12.96 6.53 -6.37
N GLU A 67 -13.80 5.70 -5.74
CA GLU A 67 -15.16 5.39 -6.20
C GLU A 67 -15.23 4.86 -7.64
N GLU A 68 -14.24 4.05 -8.03
CA GLU A 68 -14.06 3.57 -9.40
C GLU A 68 -13.67 2.09 -9.45
N GLN A 69 -13.91 1.43 -10.59
CA GLN A 69 -13.38 0.09 -10.85
C GLN A 69 -11.92 0.18 -11.31
N VAL A 70 -11.07 -0.63 -10.70
CA VAL A 70 -9.65 -0.73 -11.05
C VAL A 70 -9.25 -2.19 -11.28
N GLU A 71 -8.42 -2.44 -12.28
CA GLU A 71 -7.70 -3.71 -12.43
C GLU A 71 -6.43 -3.64 -11.57
N VAL A 72 -6.28 -4.57 -10.64
CA VAL A 72 -5.09 -4.71 -9.80
C VAL A 72 -4.31 -5.94 -10.24
N ARG A 73 -3.00 -5.79 -10.46
CA ARG A 73 -2.06 -6.88 -10.77
C ARG A 73 -0.95 -6.95 -9.74
N LYS A 74 -0.63 -8.17 -9.31
CA LYS A 74 0.49 -8.41 -8.40
C LYS A 74 1.73 -8.85 -9.16
N ILE A 75 2.84 -8.15 -8.96
CA ILE A 75 4.15 -8.56 -9.47
C ILE A 75 5.07 -8.85 -8.28
N ARG A 76 5.58 -10.07 -8.20
CA ARG A 76 6.61 -10.49 -7.26
C ARG A 76 7.90 -10.74 -8.00
N THR A 77 8.96 -10.09 -7.55
CA THR A 77 10.32 -10.27 -8.09
C THR A 77 11.26 -10.61 -6.95
N HIS A 78 12.16 -11.55 -7.19
CA HIS A 78 13.26 -11.88 -6.30
C HIS A 78 14.56 -11.48 -6.98
N HIS A 79 15.30 -10.53 -6.40
CA HIS A 79 16.59 -10.09 -6.92
C HIS A 79 17.55 -9.82 -5.75
N ASP A 80 18.79 -10.32 -5.84
CA ASP A 80 19.83 -10.23 -4.80
C ASP A 80 19.35 -10.64 -3.39
N GLY A 81 18.55 -11.70 -3.30
CA GLY A 81 18.03 -12.18 -2.02
C GLY A 81 16.88 -11.34 -1.45
N VAL A 82 16.39 -10.34 -2.17
CA VAL A 82 15.29 -9.46 -1.73
C VAL A 82 14.02 -9.77 -2.52
N ASP A 83 12.97 -10.15 -1.79
CA ASP A 83 11.61 -10.24 -2.32
C ASP A 83 10.95 -8.86 -2.38
N ARG A 84 10.41 -8.52 -3.54
CA ARG A 84 9.65 -7.28 -3.75
C ARG A 84 8.27 -7.62 -4.27
N THR A 85 7.24 -6.98 -3.72
CA THR A 85 5.88 -7.00 -4.27
C THR A 85 5.55 -5.62 -4.81
N ILE A 86 5.14 -5.56 -6.07
CA ILE A 86 4.72 -4.35 -6.77
C ILE A 86 3.26 -4.54 -7.17
N TRP A 87 2.42 -3.56 -6.86
CA TRP A 87 1.03 -3.52 -7.28
C TRP A 87 0.89 -2.59 -8.48
N ILE A 88 0.49 -3.15 -9.63
CA ILE A 88 0.11 -2.35 -10.79
C ILE A 88 -1.41 -2.16 -10.71
N VAL A 89 -1.88 -0.93 -10.90
CA VAL A 89 -3.29 -0.58 -10.79
C VAL A 89 -3.65 0.28 -11.99
N ASP A 90 -4.60 -0.19 -12.78
CA ASP A 90 -5.10 0.47 -13.98
C ASP A 90 -6.59 0.79 -13.80
N ILE A 91 -7.01 2.03 -14.11
CA ILE A 91 -8.43 2.41 -14.03
C ILE A 91 -9.18 1.71 -15.16
N VAL A 92 -10.29 1.04 -14.84
CA VAL A 92 -11.16 0.43 -15.84
C VAL A 92 -12.07 1.53 -16.38
N GLU A 93 -11.74 2.06 -17.55
CA GLU A 93 -12.65 2.96 -18.26
C GLU A 93 -13.93 2.19 -18.59
N THR A 94 -15.05 2.60 -17.99
CA THR A 94 -16.36 2.14 -18.43
C THR A 94 -16.58 2.68 -19.83
N VAL A 95 -16.53 1.80 -20.83
CA VAL A 95 -16.97 2.13 -22.18
C VAL A 95 -18.47 2.42 -22.08
N GLU A 96 -18.81 3.70 -21.97
CA GLU A 96 -20.17 4.20 -22.17
C GLU A 96 -20.59 3.74 -23.58
N GLN A 97 -21.38 2.68 -23.65
CA GLN A 97 -22.00 2.26 -24.90
C GLN A 97 -23.06 3.31 -25.27
N LYS A 98 -22.65 4.27 -26.10
CA LYS A 98 -23.51 5.27 -26.73
C LYS A 98 -24.45 4.66 -27.76
#